data_AF-A0A379XWR1-F1
#
_entry.id   AF-A0A379XWR1-F1
#
_cell.length_a   1.000
_cell.length_b   1.000
_cell.length_c   1.000
_cell.angle_alpha   90.00
_cell.angle_beta   90.00
_cell.angle_gamma   90.00
#
_symmetry.space_group_name_H-M   'P 1'
#
loop_
_entity.id
_entity.type
_entity.pdbx_description
1 polymer ?
#
loop_
_entity_poly.entity_id
_entity_poly.type
_entity_poly.pdbx_seq_one_letter_code
_entity_poly.pdbx_strand_id
1 'polypeptide(L)'
;MLRWCLTPKGKTFRDELFEHYKSHRPPMPDDLRAQIEPLHAMVKAMGLPLLAVSGVEADDVIGTLAREAEKVGRPVLISTGDKDMAQLVTPNITLINTMTNTILGPDEVVNKYGVPPELIIDFLALMGDSSDNIPGVPGVGEKTAQALLQGLGGLDTLYAEPEKIAGLTFRGAKTMAGKLAQNKDVAYLSYKLATIKTDVELELTCEQLEVQQPIADELLGLFKKYEFKRWTAGRRVRQVATGKGRETGGKTAGNGRY
;
A
#
# COMPACT_ATOMS: atom_id res chain seq x y z
N MET A 1 16.08 3.78 0.84
CA MET A 1 16.08 4.09 2.29
C MET A 1 14.84 3.44 2.88
N LEU A 2 14.98 2.62 3.93
CA LEU A 2 13.85 1.86 4.51
C LEU A 2 13.13 2.72 5.55
N ARG A 3 11.80 2.79 5.48
CA ARG A 3 10.95 3.56 6.40
C ARG A 3 9.78 2.70 6.82
N TRP A 4 9.30 2.89 8.04
CA TRP A 4 8.19 2.11 8.58
C TRP A 4 7.05 3.05 8.96
N CYS A 5 5.89 2.84 8.34
CA CYS A 5 4.65 3.55 8.64
C CYS A 5 3.62 2.57 9.18
N LEU A 6 2.83 3.02 10.13
CA LEU A 6 1.82 2.20 10.81
C LEU A 6 0.54 2.99 10.98
N THR A 7 -0.58 2.27 10.95
CA THR A 7 -1.89 2.84 11.26
C THR A 7 -2.05 2.89 12.78
N PRO A 8 -2.14 4.07 13.40
CA PRO A 8 -2.43 4.16 14.82
C PRO A 8 -3.85 3.67 15.12
N LYS A 9 -4.11 3.35 16.38
CA LYS A 9 -5.47 3.06 16.82
C LYS A 9 -6.31 4.33 16.77
N GLY A 10 -7.52 4.24 16.24
CA GLY A 10 -8.47 5.34 16.23
C GLY A 10 -9.37 5.29 15.01
N LYS A 11 -10.35 6.20 14.99
CA LYS A 11 -11.12 6.48 13.78
C LYS A 11 -10.26 7.28 12.81
N THR A 12 -10.52 7.05 11.54
CA THR A 12 -9.97 7.79 10.40
C THR A 12 -11.06 8.66 9.80
N PHE A 13 -10.68 9.56 8.88
CA PHE A 13 -11.65 10.31 8.09
C PHE A 13 -12.60 9.39 7.28
N ARG A 14 -12.19 8.15 6.96
CA ARG A 14 -13.06 7.20 6.23
C ARG A 14 -14.21 6.69 7.10
N ASP A 15 -14.00 6.53 8.40
CA ASP A 15 -15.05 6.17 9.35
C ASP A 15 -16.13 7.27 9.47
N GLU A 16 -15.74 8.53 9.28
CA GLU A 16 -16.66 9.68 9.25
C GLU A 16 -17.43 9.77 7.92
N LEU A 17 -16.78 9.40 6.81
CA LEU A 17 -17.38 9.37 5.47
C LEU A 17 -18.37 8.22 5.29
N PHE A 18 -18.09 7.06 5.88
CA PHE A 18 -18.92 5.87 5.74
C PHE A 18 -18.84 4.97 6.98
N GLU A 19 -19.92 4.92 7.75
CA GLU A 19 -19.99 4.19 9.03
C GLU A 19 -19.67 2.69 8.90
N HIS A 20 -19.96 2.09 7.75
CA HIS A 20 -19.69 0.67 7.52
C HIS A 20 -18.29 0.39 6.96
N TYR A 21 -17.43 1.41 6.80
CA TYR A 21 -16.06 1.21 6.32
C TYR A 21 -15.28 0.27 7.26
N LYS A 22 -14.70 -0.80 6.71
CA LYS A 22 -13.97 -1.84 7.44
C LYS A 22 -14.74 -2.46 8.63
N SER A 23 -16.06 -2.29 8.71
CA SER A 23 -16.84 -2.59 9.92
C SER A 23 -16.97 -4.09 10.22
N HIS A 24 -16.77 -4.95 9.22
CA HIS A 24 -16.80 -6.41 9.38
C HIS A 24 -15.44 -6.99 9.81
N ARG A 25 -14.37 -6.19 9.82
CA ARG A 25 -13.06 -6.67 10.22
C ARG A 25 -13.08 -7.01 11.71
N PRO A 26 -12.69 -8.24 12.11
CA PRO A 26 -12.64 -8.58 13.52
C PRO A 26 -11.60 -7.68 14.23
N PRO A 27 -11.81 -7.38 15.52
CA PRO A 27 -10.81 -6.66 16.29
C PRO A 27 -9.49 -7.42 16.28
N MET A 28 -8.38 -6.69 16.32
CA MET A 28 -7.05 -7.28 16.41
C MET A 28 -6.97 -8.25 17.61
N PRO A 29 -6.61 -9.53 17.39
CA PRO A 29 -6.45 -10.52 18.46
C PRO A 29 -5.49 -10.03 19.54
N ASP A 30 -5.76 -10.35 20.80
CA ASP A 30 -4.97 -9.85 21.93
C ASP A 30 -3.51 -10.32 21.89
N ASP A 31 -3.26 -11.56 21.46
CA ASP A 31 -1.91 -12.09 21.27
C ASP A 31 -1.11 -11.30 20.23
N LEU A 32 -1.78 -10.80 19.18
CA LEU A 32 -1.14 -9.96 18.16
C LEU A 32 -0.95 -8.53 18.70
N ARG A 33 -1.95 -8.00 19.41
CA ARG A 33 -1.91 -6.67 20.02
C ARG A 33 -0.76 -6.52 21.00
N ALA A 34 -0.48 -7.56 21.79
CA ALA A 34 0.64 -7.60 22.73
C ALA A 34 2.02 -7.54 22.06
N GLN A 35 2.11 -7.84 20.76
CA GLN A 35 3.36 -7.82 19.99
C GLN A 35 3.68 -6.46 19.36
N ILE A 36 2.69 -5.55 19.25
CA ILE A 36 2.84 -4.26 18.57
C ILE A 36 3.86 -3.36 19.26
N GLU A 37 3.71 -3.11 20.57
CA GLU A 37 4.64 -2.26 21.32
C GLU A 37 6.09 -2.82 21.33
N PRO A 38 6.31 -4.13 21.59
CA PRO A 38 7.64 -4.73 21.44
C PRO A 38 8.26 -4.51 20.05
N LEU A 39 7.45 -4.65 19.00
CA LEU A 39 7.90 -4.46 17.62
C LEU A 39 8.29 -3.00 17.37
N HIS A 40 7.51 -2.03 17.87
CA HIS A 40 7.86 -0.61 17.77
C HIS A 40 9.18 -0.30 18.47
N ALA A 41 9.38 -0.85 19.68
CA ALA A 41 10.63 -0.68 20.42
C ALA A 41 11.82 -1.26 19.64
N MET A 42 11.66 -2.44 19.03
CA MET A 42 12.71 -3.04 18.20
C MET A 42 13.01 -2.20 16.96
N VAL A 43 11.99 -1.74 16.23
CA VAL A 43 12.18 -0.93 15.01
C VAL A 43 12.88 0.39 15.32
N LYS A 44 12.50 1.07 16.40
CA LYS A 44 13.19 2.28 16.87
C LYS A 44 14.64 1.98 17.26
N ALA A 45 14.88 0.90 18.02
CA ALA A 45 16.23 0.50 18.41
C ALA A 45 17.08 0.03 17.21
N MET A 46 16.46 -0.41 16.10
CA MET A 46 17.12 -0.65 14.81
C MET A 46 17.48 0.64 14.06
N GLY A 47 17.20 1.82 14.62
CA GLY A 47 17.47 3.11 13.99
C GLY A 47 16.54 3.41 12.81
N LEU A 48 15.46 2.65 12.62
CA LEU A 48 14.52 2.87 11.52
C LEU A 48 13.51 3.96 11.91
N PRO A 49 13.23 4.94 11.03
CA PRO A 49 12.17 5.91 11.26
C PRO A 49 10.82 5.21 11.36
N LEU A 50 10.05 5.59 12.39
CA LEU A 50 8.72 5.07 12.67
C LEU A 50 7.71 6.21 12.69
N LEU A 51 6.73 6.17 11.79
CA LEU A 51 5.65 7.17 11.74
C LEU A 51 4.30 6.52 12.05
N ALA A 52 3.53 7.20 12.88
CA ALA A 52 2.14 6.89 13.17
C ALA A 52 1.39 8.22 13.36
N VAL A 53 0.50 8.54 12.43
CA VAL A 53 -0.21 9.82 12.38
C VAL A 53 -1.69 9.57 12.65
N SER A 54 -2.24 10.20 13.69
CA SER A 54 -3.64 10.02 14.08
C SER A 54 -4.60 10.53 13.01
N GLY A 55 -5.75 9.86 12.85
CA GLY A 55 -6.82 10.27 11.94
C GLY A 55 -6.65 9.81 10.48
N VAL A 56 -5.54 9.15 10.15
CA VAL A 56 -5.25 8.62 8.80
C VAL A 56 -4.70 7.19 8.89
N GLU A 57 -4.69 6.50 7.74
CA GLU A 57 -4.09 5.17 7.63
C GLU A 57 -2.60 5.23 7.28
N ALA A 58 -1.86 4.13 7.53
CA ALA A 58 -0.46 4.01 7.11
C ALA A 58 -0.30 4.29 5.61
N ASP A 59 -1.28 3.85 4.84
CA ASP A 59 -1.39 3.99 3.39
C ASP A 59 -1.34 5.45 2.96
N ASP A 60 -2.03 6.32 3.69
CA ASP A 60 -2.06 7.77 3.45
C ASP A 60 -0.70 8.43 3.77
N VAL A 61 -0.05 7.98 4.85
CA VAL A 61 1.30 8.46 5.22
C VAL A 61 2.33 8.02 4.17
N ILE A 62 2.27 6.76 3.74
CA ILE A 62 3.15 6.20 2.70
C ILE A 62 2.91 6.94 1.38
N GLY A 63 1.67 7.15 0.98
CA GLY A 63 1.30 7.89 -0.23
C GLY A 63 1.86 9.30 -0.22
N THR A 64 1.71 10.01 0.89
CA THR A 64 2.26 11.36 1.07
C THR A 64 3.78 11.37 0.92
N LEU A 65 4.50 10.51 1.66
CA LEU A 65 5.96 10.43 1.60
C LEU A 65 6.47 9.99 0.23
N ALA A 66 5.75 9.10 -0.47
CA ALA A 66 6.12 8.63 -1.79
C ALA A 66 6.02 9.78 -2.83
N ARG A 67 4.95 10.57 -2.78
CA ARG A 67 4.79 11.75 -3.64
C ARG A 67 5.80 12.85 -3.32
N GLU A 68 6.11 13.08 -2.05
CA GLU A 68 7.19 14.01 -1.68
C GLU A 68 8.54 13.58 -2.26
N ALA A 69 8.91 12.30 -2.10
CA ALA A 69 10.17 11.77 -2.60
C ALA A 69 10.24 11.82 -4.14
N GLU A 70 9.14 11.49 -4.82
CA GLU A 70 9.04 11.59 -6.27
C GLU A 70 9.24 13.04 -6.77
N LYS A 71 8.64 14.03 -6.09
CA LYS A 71 8.78 15.46 -6.45
C LYS A 71 10.23 15.93 -6.43
N VAL A 72 11.06 15.37 -5.55
CA VAL A 72 12.50 15.66 -5.47
C VAL A 72 13.36 14.69 -6.32
N GLY A 73 12.73 13.90 -7.20
CA GLY A 73 13.41 13.01 -8.15
C GLY A 73 13.99 11.75 -7.53
N ARG A 74 13.53 11.33 -6.34
CA ARG A 74 14.02 10.14 -5.66
C ARG A 74 13.13 8.93 -6.01
N PRO A 75 13.69 7.83 -6.54
CA PRO A 75 12.93 6.61 -6.75
C PRO A 75 12.43 6.02 -5.43
N VAL A 76 11.18 5.55 -5.44
CA VAL A 76 10.49 4.99 -4.28
C VAL A 76 10.11 3.54 -4.54
N LEU A 77 10.43 2.67 -3.58
CA LEU A 77 9.98 1.28 -3.56
C LEU A 77 9.09 1.08 -2.34
N ILE A 78 7.81 0.80 -2.55
CA ILE A 78 6.83 0.56 -1.50
C ILE A 78 6.69 -0.96 -1.31
N SER A 79 6.99 -1.47 -0.13
CA SER A 79 6.77 -2.88 0.19
C SER A 79 5.36 -3.08 0.72
N THR A 80 4.50 -3.69 -0.08
CA THR A 80 3.09 -3.89 0.25
C THR A 80 2.49 -5.07 -0.51
N GLY A 81 1.53 -5.73 0.11
CA GLY A 81 0.64 -6.69 -0.55
C GLY A 81 -0.72 -6.09 -0.92
N ASP A 82 -0.97 -4.84 -0.51
CA ASP A 82 -2.23 -4.15 -0.74
C ASP A 82 -2.37 -3.76 -2.21
N LYS A 83 -3.52 -4.06 -2.80
CA LYS A 83 -3.84 -3.73 -4.19
C LYS A 83 -4.11 -2.23 -4.34
N ASP A 84 -4.59 -1.55 -3.30
CA ASP A 84 -5.02 -0.16 -3.36
C ASP A 84 -3.82 0.76 -3.62
N MET A 85 -2.65 0.34 -3.15
CA MET A 85 -1.35 0.98 -3.40
C MET A 85 -1.01 1.11 -4.89
N ALA A 86 -1.63 0.33 -5.78
CA ALA A 86 -1.38 0.41 -7.22
C ALA A 86 -1.71 1.80 -7.80
N GLN A 87 -2.59 2.59 -7.14
CA GLN A 87 -2.89 3.97 -7.54
C GLN A 87 -1.70 4.94 -7.36
N LEU A 88 -0.70 4.57 -6.55
CA LEU A 88 0.50 5.40 -6.32
C LEU A 88 1.60 5.15 -7.36
N VAL A 89 1.47 4.11 -8.17
CA VAL A 89 2.52 3.68 -9.11
C VAL A 89 2.75 4.75 -10.19
N THR A 90 4.02 5.02 -10.44
CA THR A 90 4.50 5.90 -11.51
C THR A 90 5.82 5.34 -12.04
N PRO A 91 6.46 5.96 -13.06
CA PRO A 91 7.82 5.57 -13.44
C PRO A 91 8.85 5.67 -12.30
N ASN A 92 8.59 6.47 -11.26
CA ASN A 92 9.48 6.66 -10.11
C ASN A 92 9.01 5.96 -8.83
N ILE A 93 7.76 5.48 -8.77
CA ILE A 93 7.19 4.79 -7.61
C ILE A 93 6.81 3.37 -8.02
N THR A 94 7.48 2.37 -7.44
CA THR A 94 7.25 0.94 -7.72
C THR A 94 6.78 0.22 -6.46
N LEU A 95 5.95 -0.80 -6.61
CA LEU A 95 5.56 -1.67 -5.48
C LEU A 95 6.31 -2.99 -5.51
N ILE A 96 6.55 -3.56 -4.32
CA ILE A 96 7.06 -4.93 -4.15
C ILE A 96 6.23 -5.69 -3.11
N ASN A 97 5.70 -6.85 -3.53
CA ASN A 97 5.16 -7.83 -2.60
C ASN A 97 6.25 -8.85 -2.28
N THR A 98 6.83 -8.78 -1.07
CA THR A 98 7.93 -9.65 -0.63
C THR A 98 7.50 -11.09 -0.33
N MET A 99 6.19 -11.37 -0.25
CA MET A 99 5.67 -12.72 -0.08
C MET A 99 5.70 -13.49 -1.40
N THR A 100 5.44 -12.81 -2.52
CA THR A 100 5.40 -13.40 -3.87
C THR A 100 6.59 -13.01 -4.74
N ASN A 101 7.45 -12.10 -4.25
CA ASN A 101 8.52 -11.43 -5.01
C ASN A 101 8.02 -10.76 -6.29
N THR A 102 6.77 -10.26 -6.28
CA THR A 102 6.19 -9.55 -7.41
C THR A 102 6.53 -8.07 -7.32
N ILE A 103 7.00 -7.50 -8.43
CA ILE A 103 7.24 -6.06 -8.59
C ILE A 103 6.15 -5.50 -9.50
N LEU A 104 5.62 -4.33 -9.15
CA LEU A 104 4.60 -3.64 -9.93
C LEU A 104 5.07 -2.22 -10.28
N GLY A 105 5.45 -2.02 -11.54
CA GLY A 105 5.55 -0.71 -12.18
C GLY A 105 4.32 -0.42 -13.06
N PRO A 106 4.33 0.67 -13.84
CA PRO A 106 3.17 1.08 -14.64
C PRO A 106 2.64 -0.03 -15.57
N ASP A 107 3.53 -0.68 -16.31
CA ASP A 107 3.16 -1.74 -17.26
C ASP A 107 2.64 -2.99 -16.53
N GLU A 108 3.25 -3.35 -15.40
CA GLU A 108 2.79 -4.47 -14.59
C GLU A 108 1.42 -4.22 -13.96
N VAL A 109 1.10 -2.97 -13.59
CA VAL A 109 -0.24 -2.58 -13.14
C VAL A 109 -1.25 -2.77 -14.25
N VAL A 110 -0.96 -2.30 -15.47
CA VAL A 110 -1.84 -2.53 -16.64
C VAL A 110 -2.03 -4.03 -16.89
N ASN A 111 -0.96 -4.81 -16.88
CA ASN A 111 -1.02 -6.26 -17.10
C ASN A 111 -1.84 -6.99 -16.03
N LYS A 112 -1.77 -6.55 -14.77
CA LYS A 112 -2.44 -7.19 -13.64
C LYS A 112 -3.91 -6.78 -13.53
N TYR A 113 -4.23 -5.49 -13.67
CA TYR A 113 -5.56 -4.93 -13.41
C TYR A 113 -6.33 -4.57 -14.68
N GLY A 114 -5.69 -4.59 -15.85
CA GLY A 114 -6.28 -4.18 -17.12
C GLY A 114 -6.45 -2.67 -17.27
N VAL A 115 -6.03 -1.88 -16.30
CA VAL A 115 -6.13 -0.41 -16.30
C VAL A 115 -4.82 0.18 -15.81
N PRO A 116 -4.45 1.39 -16.27
CA PRO A 116 -3.23 2.04 -15.82
C PRO A 116 -3.38 2.59 -14.39
N PRO A 117 -2.26 2.88 -13.69
CA PRO A 117 -2.27 3.36 -12.30
C PRO A 117 -3.24 4.51 -12.02
N GLU A 118 -3.34 5.47 -12.95
CA GLU A 118 -4.21 6.64 -12.83
C GLU A 118 -5.72 6.32 -12.82
N LEU A 119 -6.12 5.11 -13.24
CA LEU A 119 -7.52 4.65 -13.23
C LEU A 119 -7.79 3.58 -12.15
N ILE A 120 -6.82 3.27 -11.29
CA ILE A 120 -7.00 2.27 -10.23
C ILE A 120 -8.08 2.71 -9.23
N ILE A 121 -8.16 3.99 -8.90
CA ILE A 121 -9.16 4.52 -7.98
C ILE A 121 -10.56 4.35 -8.61
N ASP A 122 -10.73 4.73 -9.88
CA ASP A 122 -11.98 4.55 -10.60
C ASP A 122 -12.38 3.07 -10.71
N PHE A 123 -11.40 2.20 -10.92
CA PHE A 123 -11.59 0.76 -10.99
C PHE A 123 -12.17 0.21 -9.68
N LEU A 124 -11.53 0.53 -8.55
CA LEU A 124 -11.99 0.13 -7.22
C LEU A 124 -13.34 0.78 -6.87
N ALA A 125 -13.57 2.03 -7.25
CA ALA A 125 -14.82 2.74 -7.02
C ALA A 125 -16.00 2.12 -7.78
N LEU A 126 -15.76 1.60 -8.98
CA LEU A 126 -16.77 0.92 -9.79
C LEU A 126 -17.09 -0.48 -9.26
N MET A 127 -16.07 -1.28 -8.95
CA MET A 127 -16.26 -2.68 -8.55
C MET A 127 -16.52 -2.87 -7.04
N GLY A 128 -16.15 -1.88 -6.23
CA GLY A 128 -16.15 -1.98 -4.77
C GLY A 128 -14.97 -2.78 -4.22
N ASP A 129 -14.90 -2.86 -2.89
CA ASP A 129 -13.95 -3.71 -2.20
C ASP A 129 -14.59 -4.34 -0.97
N SER A 130 -14.84 -5.65 -1.05
CA SER A 130 -15.42 -6.39 0.07
C SER A 130 -14.49 -6.44 1.28
N SER A 131 -13.16 -6.38 1.13
CA SER A 131 -12.22 -6.40 2.25
C SER A 131 -12.36 -5.15 3.14
N ASP A 132 -12.66 -4.02 2.51
CA ASP A 132 -12.80 -2.70 3.13
C ASP A 132 -14.26 -2.28 3.31
N ASN A 133 -15.18 -3.14 2.87
CA ASN A 133 -16.60 -2.85 2.78
C ASN A 133 -16.91 -1.61 1.92
N ILE A 134 -16.11 -1.36 0.88
CA ILE A 134 -16.39 -0.32 -0.11
C ILE A 134 -17.49 -0.84 -1.04
N PRO A 135 -18.62 -0.13 -1.18
CA PRO A 135 -19.83 -0.70 -1.79
C PRO A 135 -19.72 -0.93 -3.29
N GLY A 136 -19.08 -0.02 -4.03
CA GLY A 136 -19.03 -0.07 -5.49
C GLY A 136 -20.39 0.13 -6.17
N VAL A 137 -20.43 0.00 -7.50
CA VAL A 137 -21.67 0.06 -8.26
C VAL A 137 -22.27 -1.35 -8.39
N PRO A 138 -23.53 -1.57 -7.95
CA PRO A 138 -24.16 -2.89 -7.99
C PRO A 138 -24.15 -3.55 -9.38
N GLY A 139 -23.50 -4.72 -9.48
CA GLY A 139 -23.42 -5.48 -10.73
C GLY A 139 -22.41 -4.93 -11.74
N VAL A 140 -21.51 -4.06 -11.31
CA VAL A 140 -20.24 -3.78 -12.02
C VAL A 140 -19.16 -4.59 -11.32
N GLY A 141 -18.70 -5.66 -11.97
CA GLY A 141 -17.54 -6.43 -11.51
C GLY A 141 -16.26 -6.02 -12.25
N GLU A 142 -15.14 -6.64 -11.90
CA GLU A 142 -13.82 -6.39 -12.49
C GLU A 142 -13.83 -6.27 -14.03
N LYS A 143 -14.40 -7.25 -14.74
CA LYS A 143 -14.44 -7.23 -16.22
C LYS A 143 -15.25 -6.06 -16.79
N THR A 144 -16.32 -5.68 -16.11
CA THR A 144 -17.17 -4.57 -16.52
C THR A 144 -16.48 -3.24 -16.24
N ALA A 145 -15.84 -3.10 -15.08
CA ALA A 145 -15.04 -1.92 -14.73
C ALA A 145 -13.89 -1.73 -15.74
N GLN A 146 -13.13 -2.79 -16.04
CA GLN A 146 -12.09 -2.76 -17.09
C GLN A 146 -12.63 -2.28 -18.44
N ALA A 147 -13.74 -2.84 -18.92
CA ALA A 147 -14.31 -2.47 -20.21
C ALA A 147 -14.80 -1.01 -20.24
N LEU A 148 -15.34 -0.49 -19.15
CA LEU A 148 -15.73 0.91 -19.00
C LEU A 148 -14.52 1.84 -19.06
N LEU A 149 -13.51 1.54 -18.24
CA LEU A 149 -12.34 2.39 -18.05
C LEU A 149 -11.40 2.39 -19.27
N GLN A 150 -11.19 1.23 -19.89
CA GLN A 150 -10.42 1.13 -21.14
C GLN A 150 -11.14 1.83 -22.30
N GLY A 151 -12.47 1.84 -22.30
CA GLY A 151 -13.28 2.39 -23.38
C GLY A 151 -13.47 3.90 -23.31
N LEU A 152 -13.66 4.44 -22.11
CA LEU A 152 -14.08 5.84 -21.89
C LEU A 152 -13.23 6.59 -20.86
N GLY A 153 -12.34 5.94 -20.13
CA GLY A 153 -11.58 6.54 -19.04
C GLY A 153 -12.34 6.55 -17.72
N GLY A 154 -12.01 7.50 -16.83
CA GLY A 154 -12.48 7.55 -15.45
C GLY A 154 -13.96 7.88 -15.25
N LEU A 155 -14.40 7.87 -13.99
CA LEU A 155 -15.76 8.14 -13.53
C LEU A 155 -16.31 9.45 -14.09
N ASP A 156 -15.52 10.52 -14.04
CA ASP A 156 -15.95 11.83 -14.55
C ASP A 156 -16.39 11.76 -16.01
N THR A 157 -15.61 11.08 -16.87
CA THR A 157 -15.96 10.87 -18.28
C THR A 157 -17.17 9.97 -18.44
N LEU A 158 -17.26 8.89 -17.66
CA LEU A 158 -18.40 7.96 -17.69
C LEU A 158 -19.73 8.67 -17.37
N TYR A 159 -19.71 9.64 -16.45
CA TYR A 159 -20.90 10.42 -16.08
C TYR A 159 -21.14 11.64 -16.97
N ALA A 160 -20.12 12.15 -17.65
CA ALA A 160 -20.24 13.25 -18.60
C ALA A 160 -20.78 12.79 -19.97
N GLU A 161 -20.43 11.56 -20.39
CA GLU A 161 -20.76 11.01 -21.73
C GLU A 161 -21.47 9.64 -21.65
N PRO A 162 -22.59 9.52 -20.90
CA PRO A 162 -23.23 8.25 -20.62
C PRO A 162 -23.74 7.52 -21.88
N GLU A 163 -24.06 8.24 -22.94
CA GLU A 163 -24.51 7.69 -24.22
C GLU A 163 -23.45 6.82 -24.92
N LYS A 164 -22.16 7.11 -24.71
CA LYS A 164 -21.07 6.35 -25.33
C LYS A 164 -20.90 4.96 -24.72
N ILE A 165 -21.39 4.75 -23.50
CA ILE A 165 -21.33 3.46 -22.79
C ILE A 165 -22.05 2.37 -23.59
N ALA A 166 -23.17 2.70 -24.24
CA ALA A 166 -23.93 1.74 -25.03
C ALA A 166 -23.16 1.20 -26.26
N GLY A 167 -22.12 1.92 -26.70
CA GLY A 167 -21.23 1.51 -27.79
C GLY A 167 -20.11 0.55 -27.36
N LEU A 168 -19.92 0.34 -26.06
CA LEU A 168 -18.87 -0.55 -25.55
C LEU A 168 -19.24 -2.03 -25.70
N THR A 169 -18.21 -2.86 -25.89
CA THR A 169 -18.37 -4.30 -26.15
C THR A 169 -18.30 -5.11 -24.87
N PHE A 170 -19.37 -5.06 -24.06
CA PHE A 170 -19.55 -5.97 -22.92
C PHE A 170 -21.03 -6.28 -22.62
N ARG A 171 -21.29 -7.34 -21.86
CA ARG A 171 -22.65 -7.77 -21.51
C ARG A 171 -23.33 -6.70 -20.65
N GLY A 172 -24.43 -6.13 -21.15
CA GLY A 172 -25.22 -5.12 -20.44
C GLY A 172 -24.84 -3.67 -20.72
N ALA A 173 -23.94 -3.40 -21.68
CA ALA A 173 -23.53 -2.04 -22.05
C ALA A 173 -24.70 -1.08 -22.32
N LYS A 174 -25.72 -1.54 -23.04
CA LYS A 174 -26.92 -0.74 -23.39
C LYS A 174 -27.74 -0.26 -22.18
N THR A 175 -27.68 -0.96 -21.04
CA THR A 175 -28.42 -0.58 -19.82
C THR A 175 -27.51 -0.03 -18.72
N MET A 176 -26.19 -0.05 -18.94
CA MET A 176 -25.21 0.34 -17.93
C MET A 176 -25.28 1.83 -17.59
N ALA A 177 -25.52 2.70 -18.58
CA ALA A 177 -25.65 4.14 -18.35
C ALA A 177 -26.73 4.48 -17.30
N GLY A 178 -27.91 3.88 -17.41
CA GLY A 178 -28.99 4.09 -16.44
C GLY A 178 -28.64 3.57 -15.04
N LYS A 179 -27.91 2.44 -14.97
CA LYS A 179 -27.42 1.88 -13.70
C LYS A 179 -26.38 2.77 -13.05
N LEU A 180 -25.40 3.28 -13.80
CA LEU A 180 -24.41 4.23 -13.28
C LEU A 180 -25.11 5.50 -12.77
N ALA A 181 -26.03 6.07 -13.55
CA ALA A 181 -26.77 7.26 -13.15
C ALA A 181 -27.51 7.09 -11.80
N GLN A 182 -28.15 5.94 -11.58
CA GLN A 182 -28.82 5.61 -10.31
C GLN A 182 -27.87 5.42 -9.12
N ASN A 183 -26.60 5.11 -9.38
CA ASN A 183 -25.60 4.79 -8.36
C ASN A 183 -24.43 5.79 -8.36
N LYS A 184 -24.65 6.99 -8.91
CA LYS A 184 -23.61 8.02 -9.03
C LYS A 184 -22.98 8.35 -7.68
N ASP A 185 -23.82 8.65 -6.69
CA ASP A 185 -23.35 9.04 -5.35
C ASP A 185 -22.57 7.90 -4.66
N VAL A 186 -23.00 6.65 -4.86
CA VAL A 186 -22.31 5.46 -4.32
C VAL A 186 -20.95 5.27 -4.99
N ALA A 187 -20.85 5.50 -6.30
CA ALA A 187 -19.59 5.42 -7.03
C ALA A 187 -18.59 6.47 -6.55
N TYR A 188 -19.01 7.74 -6.40
CA TYR A 188 -18.13 8.80 -5.89
C TYR A 188 -17.81 8.66 -4.39
N LEU A 189 -18.72 8.11 -3.58
CA LEU A 189 -18.41 7.72 -2.21
C LEU A 189 -17.31 6.64 -2.20
N SER A 190 -17.46 5.61 -3.02
CA SER A 190 -16.47 4.53 -3.15
C SER A 190 -15.12 5.05 -3.64
N TYR A 191 -15.12 6.00 -4.58
CA TYR A 191 -13.93 6.70 -5.04
C TYR A 191 -13.21 7.40 -3.89
N LYS A 192 -13.93 8.18 -3.07
CA LYS A 192 -13.34 8.87 -1.90
C LYS A 192 -12.78 7.89 -0.87
N LEU A 193 -13.46 6.76 -0.64
CA LEU A 193 -13.00 5.73 0.30
C LEU A 193 -11.75 5.01 -0.20
N ALA A 194 -11.67 4.68 -1.49
CA ALA A 194 -10.54 3.99 -2.11
C ALA A 194 -9.33 4.91 -2.38
N THR A 195 -9.55 6.23 -2.41
CA THR A 195 -8.47 7.21 -2.65
C THR A 195 -7.51 7.23 -1.45
N ILE A 196 -6.23 7.01 -1.71
CA ILE A 196 -5.16 7.23 -0.74
C ILE A 196 -4.87 8.73 -0.68
N LYS A 197 -4.92 9.28 0.53
CA LYS A 197 -4.58 10.68 0.77
C LYS A 197 -3.06 10.87 0.59
N THR A 198 -2.65 11.92 -0.13
CA THR A 198 -1.22 12.18 -0.44
C THR A 198 -0.73 13.55 0.02
N ASP A 199 -1.54 14.21 0.85
CA ASP A 199 -1.36 15.52 1.45
C ASP A 199 -1.60 15.48 2.97
N VAL A 200 -1.16 14.40 3.63
CA VAL A 200 -1.16 14.33 5.09
C VAL A 200 -0.16 15.33 5.65
N GLU A 201 -0.55 16.09 6.68
CA GLU A 201 0.39 16.95 7.39
C GLU A 201 1.34 16.08 8.24
N LEU A 202 2.61 16.06 7.87
CA LEU A 202 3.65 15.26 8.52
C LEU A 202 4.62 16.17 9.26
N GLU A 203 5.00 15.78 10.47
CA GLU A 203 6.02 16.51 11.26
C GLU A 203 7.42 16.41 10.64
N LEU A 204 7.67 15.36 9.86
CA LEU A 204 8.95 15.06 9.24
C LEU A 204 8.76 14.89 7.73
N THR A 205 9.61 15.55 6.96
CA THR A 205 9.64 15.39 5.51
C THR A 205 10.31 14.08 5.11
N CYS A 206 10.04 13.64 3.89
CA CYS A 206 10.73 12.48 3.34
C CYS A 206 12.26 12.61 3.32
N GLU A 207 12.87 13.80 3.42
CA GLU A 207 14.33 13.95 3.47
C GLU A 207 14.89 13.76 4.89
N GLN A 208 14.13 14.15 5.91
CA GLN A 208 14.50 14.04 7.33
C GLN A 208 14.41 12.61 7.88
N LEU A 209 13.71 11.72 7.18
CA LEU A 209 13.52 10.32 7.56
C LEU A 209 14.75 9.47 7.24
N GLU A 210 15.84 9.73 7.96
CA GLU A 210 17.11 9.02 7.84
C GLU A 210 17.22 7.83 8.78
N VAL A 211 17.80 6.74 8.27
CA VAL A 211 18.13 5.57 9.09
C VAL A 211 19.30 5.92 10.00
N GLN A 212 19.07 5.80 11.30
CA GLN A 212 20.06 6.06 12.34
C GLN A 212 20.89 4.82 12.65
N GLN A 213 21.99 5.01 13.37
CA GLN A 213 22.75 3.89 13.90
C GLN A 213 21.92 3.12 14.93
N PRO A 214 21.83 1.78 14.82
CA PRO A 214 21.08 0.97 15.77
C PRO A 214 21.66 1.02 17.20
N ILE A 215 20.77 0.98 18.18
CA ILE A 215 21.12 0.97 19.61
C ILE A 215 21.32 -0.49 20.05
N ALA A 216 22.55 -0.97 19.89
CA ALA A 216 22.88 -2.39 20.04
C ALA A 216 22.50 -2.99 21.42
N ASP A 217 22.69 -2.23 22.50
CA ASP A 217 22.39 -2.70 23.86
C ASP A 217 20.87 -2.82 24.11
N GLU A 218 20.08 -1.86 23.62
CA GLU A 218 18.62 -1.92 23.67
C GLU A 218 18.09 -3.10 22.84
N LEU A 219 18.59 -3.27 21.60
CA LEU A 219 18.22 -4.40 20.75
C LEU A 219 18.56 -5.74 21.40
N LEU A 220 19.74 -5.87 22.00
CA LEU A 220 20.15 -7.09 22.69
C LEU A 220 19.25 -7.37 23.90
N GLY A 221 18.89 -6.34 24.67
CA GLY A 221 17.95 -6.43 25.78
C GLY A 221 16.59 -6.94 25.33
N LEU A 222 16.04 -6.36 24.26
CA LEU A 222 14.77 -6.78 23.66
C LEU A 222 14.85 -8.22 23.13
N PHE A 223 15.90 -8.58 22.38
CA PHE A 223 16.05 -9.94 21.86
C PHE A 223 16.21 -11.00 22.96
N LYS A 224 16.83 -10.67 24.09
CA LYS A 224 16.88 -11.55 25.26
C LYS A 224 15.50 -11.70 25.90
N LYS A 225 14.80 -10.58 26.14
CA LYS A 225 13.47 -10.54 26.77
C LYS A 225 12.45 -11.39 26.00
N TYR A 226 12.47 -11.31 24.67
CA TYR A 226 11.54 -12.03 23.79
C TYR A 226 12.13 -13.33 23.21
N GLU A 227 13.21 -13.85 23.81
CA GLU A 227 13.83 -15.14 23.46
C GLU A 227 14.19 -15.33 21.98
N PHE A 228 14.60 -14.27 21.29
CA PHE A 228 15.14 -14.33 19.94
C PHE A 228 16.56 -14.94 19.92
N LYS A 229 16.70 -16.22 20.31
CA LYS A 229 17.97 -16.94 20.54
C LYS A 229 18.96 -16.89 19.37
N ARG A 230 18.43 -16.83 18.14
CA ARG A 230 19.24 -16.68 16.92
C ARG A 230 19.89 -15.31 16.77
N TRP A 231 19.32 -14.28 17.39
CA TRP A 231 19.75 -12.89 17.30
C TRP A 231 20.57 -12.47 18.52
N THR A 232 20.45 -13.16 19.66
CA THR A 232 21.28 -12.92 20.86
C THR A 232 22.71 -13.48 20.75
N ALA A 233 22.99 -14.35 19.78
CA ALA A 233 24.35 -14.78 19.46
C ALA A 233 25.17 -13.58 18.93
N GLY A 234 26.16 -13.13 19.71
CA GLY A 234 26.82 -11.80 19.62
C GLY A 234 27.39 -11.34 18.27
N ARG A 235 27.42 -12.18 17.22
CA ARG A 235 27.77 -11.77 15.85
C ARG A 235 26.61 -11.13 15.06
N ARG A 236 25.35 -11.46 15.37
CA ARG A 236 24.20 -10.97 14.58
C ARG A 236 23.63 -9.65 15.05
N VAL A 237 23.65 -9.34 16.35
CA VAL A 237 23.31 -7.99 16.83
C VAL A 237 24.21 -6.95 16.18
N ARG A 238 25.52 -7.24 16.06
CA ARG A 238 26.45 -6.35 15.35
C ARG A 238 26.18 -6.27 13.85
N GLN A 239 25.71 -7.32 13.17
CA GLN A 239 25.34 -7.26 11.74
C GLN A 239 24.08 -6.44 11.49
N VAL A 240 23.04 -6.62 12.31
CA VAL A 240 21.84 -5.76 12.30
C VAL A 240 22.23 -4.33 12.64
N ALA A 241 23.11 -4.15 13.63
CA ALA A 241 23.57 -2.85 14.08
C ALA A 241 24.52 -2.13 13.11
N THR A 242 25.06 -2.80 12.09
CA THR A 242 26.00 -2.20 11.14
C THR A 242 25.45 -2.13 9.72
N GLY A 243 24.20 -2.55 9.49
CA GLY A 243 23.58 -2.56 8.17
C GLY A 243 24.22 -3.51 7.15
N LYS A 244 25.23 -4.30 7.54
CA LYS A 244 25.92 -5.22 6.64
C LYS A 244 25.16 -6.54 6.54
N GLY A 245 24.34 -6.64 5.48
CA GLY A 245 23.78 -7.89 5.01
C GLY A 245 24.87 -8.92 4.72
N ARG A 246 24.53 -10.19 4.90
CA ARG A 246 25.40 -11.36 4.68
C ARG A 246 26.01 -11.27 3.27
N GLU A 247 27.33 -11.12 3.16
CA GLU A 247 28.04 -11.58 1.96
C GLU A 247 27.78 -13.09 1.87
N THR A 248 27.00 -13.49 0.87
CA THR A 248 26.96 -14.89 0.45
C THR A 248 28.35 -15.21 -0.07
N GLY A 249 29.15 -15.88 0.77
CA GLY A 249 30.42 -16.45 0.37
C GLY A 249 30.19 -17.43 -0.79
N GLY A 250 30.36 -16.94 -2.01
CA GLY A 250 30.53 -17.78 -3.17
C GLY A 250 31.76 -18.63 -2.92
N LYS A 251 31.55 -19.94 -2.74
CA LYS A 251 32.63 -20.90 -2.88
C LYS A 251 33.19 -20.72 -4.28
N THR A 252 34.34 -20.07 -4.39
CA THR A 252 35.24 -20.22 -5.53
C THR A 252 35.56 -21.72 -5.64
N ALA A 253 34.91 -22.39 -6.59
CA ALA A 253 35.36 -23.69 -7.06
C ALA A 253 36.70 -23.45 -7.75
N GLY A 254 37.77 -23.91 -7.11
CA GLY A 254 39.11 -23.88 -7.67
C GLY A 254 39.22 -24.83 -8.86
N ASN A 255 39.86 -24.32 -9.92
CA ASN A 255 40.78 -24.99 -10.83
C ASN A 255 40.69 -26.53 -10.94
N GLY A 256 40.22 -26.99 -12.10
CA GLY A 256 40.60 -28.27 -12.68
C GLY A 256 41.07 -28.04 -14.12
N ARG A 257 42.38 -28.23 -14.37
CA ARG A 257 43.00 -28.22 -15.70
C ARG A 257 42.57 -29.47 -16.48
N TYR A 258 42.08 -29.29 -17.70
CA TYR A 258 42.61 -29.75 -18.99
C TYR A 258 41.52 -29.58 -20.06
#